data_AF-A0A533TZT8-F1
#
_entry.id   AF-A0A533TZT8-F1
#
_cell.length_a   1.000
_cell.length_b   1.000
_cell.length_c   1.000
_cell.angle_alpha   90.00
_cell.angle_beta   90.00
_cell.angle_gamma   90.00
#
_symmetry.space_group_name_H-M   'P 1'
#
loop_
_entity.id
_entity.type
_entity.pdbx_description
1 polymer ?
#
loop_
_entity_poly.entity_id
_entity_poly.type
_entity_poly.pdbx_seq_one_letter_code
_entity_poly.pdbx_strand_id
1 'polypeptide(L)' 'MTTSIEHTIGRGKTVTCPICGQPFTCALSSTCWCVTRTVPTQVRDFLSERYETCVCSTCLDRLIEQAGTGESA' A
#
# COMPACT_ATOMS: atom_id res chain seq x y z
N MET A 1 -21.04 18.71 28.91
CA MET A 1 -20.59 19.63 27.85
C MET A 1 -20.46 18.82 26.58
N THR A 2 -21.39 19.03 25.66
CA THR A 2 -21.52 18.30 24.39
C THR A 2 -20.76 19.09 23.35
N THR A 3 -19.63 18.57 22.89
CA THR A 3 -18.94 19.08 21.70
C THR A 3 -18.91 17.97 20.66
N SER A 4 -20.00 17.92 19.90
CA SER A 4 -19.97 17.48 18.52
C SER A 4 -19.12 18.45 17.73
N ILE A 5 -17.94 18.03 17.29
CA ILE A 5 -17.28 18.46 16.04
C ILE A 5 -15.98 17.66 15.91
N GLU A 6 -15.92 16.72 14.98
CA GLU A 6 -14.71 16.50 14.18
C GLU A 6 -15.11 15.67 12.97
N HIS A 7 -15.54 16.39 11.93
CA HIS A 7 -15.63 15.82 10.61
C HIS A 7 -14.20 15.57 10.13
N THR A 8 -13.88 14.30 9.89
CA THR A 8 -13.04 13.84 8.75
C THR A 8 -11.60 14.38 8.69
N ILE A 9 -10.71 13.83 9.50
CA ILE A 9 -9.28 13.77 9.11
C ILE A 9 -9.15 12.65 8.06
N GLY A 10 -8.65 13.02 6.87
CA GLY A 10 -8.58 12.23 5.63
C GLY A 10 -8.63 10.71 5.82
N ARG A 11 -9.70 10.10 5.29
CA ARG A 11 -10.15 8.74 5.61
C ARG A 11 -9.24 7.66 5.03
N GLY A 12 -7.99 7.62 5.51
CA GLY A 12 -7.16 6.44 5.37
C GLY A 12 -7.80 5.28 6.12
N LYS A 13 -8.01 4.16 5.45
CA LYS A 13 -8.54 2.95 6.10
C LYS A 13 -7.38 2.14 6.64
N THR A 14 -7.50 1.75 7.91
CA THR A 14 -6.60 0.76 8.50
C THR A 14 -6.90 -0.60 7.85
N VAL A 15 -5.91 -1.14 7.18
CA VAL A 15 -5.95 -2.44 6.50
C VAL A 15 -4.86 -3.32 7.05
N THR A 16 -5.15 -4.61 7.13
CA THR A 16 -4.13 -5.61 7.43
C THR A 16 -3.44 -6.00 6.14
N CYS A 17 -2.11 -5.95 6.12
CA CYS A 17 -1.35 -6.38 4.96
C CYS A 17 -1.53 -7.89 4.75
N PRO A 18 -1.99 -8.36 3.58
CA PRO A 18 -2.17 -9.79 3.33
C PRO A 18 -0.85 -10.57 3.21
N ILE A 19 0.28 -9.88 3.07
CA ILE A 19 1.61 -10.50 2.95
C ILE A 19 2.23 -10.77 4.32
N CYS A 20 2.19 -9.79 5.23
CA CYS A 20 2.86 -9.89 6.53
C CYS A 20 1.91 -9.91 7.74
N GLY A 21 0.61 -9.70 7.54
CA GLY A 21 -0.38 -9.64 8.62
C GLY A 21 -0.31 -8.39 9.51
N GLN A 22 0.53 -7.41 9.18
CA GLN A 22 0.67 -6.18 9.96
C GLN A 22 -0.43 -5.16 9.61
N PRO A 23 -1.07 -4.50 10.59
CA PRO A 23 -1.99 -3.41 10.34
C PRO A 23 -1.24 -2.17 9.86
N PHE A 24 -1.75 -1.52 8.82
CA PHE A 24 -1.22 -0.27 8.30
C PHE A 24 -2.35 0.64 7.82
N THR A 25 -2.05 1.93 7.68
CA THR A 25 -3.03 2.92 7.21
C THR A 25 -2.89 3.10 5.70
N CYS A 26 -3.88 2.64 4.92
CA CYS A 26 -3.96 2.93 3.49
C CYS A 26 -4.78 4.22 3.31
N ALA A 27 -4.14 5.29 2.83
CA ALA A 27 -4.81 6.57 2.59
C ALA A 27 -5.91 6.49 1.50
N LEU A 28 -5.94 5.40 0.69
CA LEU A 28 -6.89 5.18 -0.42
C LEU A 28 -7.05 6.41 -1.33
N SER A 29 -5.98 7.19 -1.41
CA SER A 29 -5.93 8.46 -2.12
C SER A 29 -4.84 8.37 -3.17
N SER A 30 -4.99 9.11 -4.26
CA SER A 30 -3.94 9.29 -5.28
C SER A 30 -2.66 9.92 -4.71
N THR A 31 -2.73 10.46 -3.50
CA THR A 31 -1.61 11.00 -2.72
C THR A 31 -0.96 9.97 -1.78
N CYS A 32 -1.40 8.71 -1.79
CA CYS A 32 -0.80 7.66 -0.98
C CYS A 32 0.65 7.43 -1.42
N TRP A 33 1.54 7.15 -0.45
CA TRP A 33 2.95 6.86 -0.71
C TRP A 33 3.16 5.79 -1.80
N CYS A 34 2.29 4.79 -1.87
CA CYS A 34 2.40 3.74 -2.89
C CYS A 34 2.26 4.27 -4.33
N VAL A 35 1.52 5.37 -4.54
CA VAL A 35 1.36 6.02 -5.85
C VAL A 35 2.60 6.83 -6.23
N THR A 36 3.31 7.37 -5.23
CA THR A 36 4.59 8.08 -5.46
C THR A 36 5.75 7.13 -5.78
N ARG A 37 5.55 5.81 -5.62
CA ARG A 37 6.56 4.79 -5.93
C ARG A 37 6.38 4.26 -7.34
N THR A 38 7.49 4.10 -8.03
CA THR A 38 7.53 3.37 -9.30
C THR A 38 7.44 1.88 -9.01
N VAL A 39 6.23 1.34 -9.02
CA VAL A 39 6.00 -0.10 -8.90
C VAL A 39 6.11 -0.72 -10.30
N PRO A 40 7.03 -1.68 -10.53
CA PRO A 40 7.17 -2.32 -11.84
C PRO A 40 5.91 -3.12 -12.19
N THR A 41 5.64 -3.24 -13.49
CA THR A 41 4.40 -3.89 -13.98
C THR A 41 4.25 -5.31 -13.46
N GLN A 42 5.34 -6.08 -13.36
CA GLN A 42 5.31 -7.46 -12.85
C GLN A 42 4.84 -7.53 -11.39
N VAL A 43 5.28 -6.59 -10.53
CA VAL A 43 4.81 -6.52 -9.13
C VAL A 43 3.35 -6.08 -9.09
N ARG A 44 2.96 -5.15 -9.97
CA ARG A 44 1.57 -4.66 -10.01
C ARG A 44 0.60 -5.71 -10.53
N ASP A 45 1.02 -6.51 -11.50
CA ASP A 45 0.29 -7.66 -12.03
C ASP A 45 0.15 -8.75 -10.96
N PHE A 46 1.26 -9.15 -10.32
CA PHE A 46 1.26 -10.07 -9.19
C PHE A 46 0.34 -9.62 -8.05
N LEU A 47 0.35 -8.32 -7.72
CA LEU A 47 -0.57 -7.77 -6.73
C LEU A 47 -2.00 -7.84 -7.24
N SER A 48 -2.31 -7.39 -8.45
CA SER A 48 -3.68 -7.38 -8.99
C SER A 48 -4.28 -8.77 -9.18
N GLU A 49 -3.47 -9.77 -9.50
CA GLU A 49 -3.92 -11.16 -9.67
C GLU A 49 -4.18 -11.87 -8.34
N ARG A 50 -3.40 -11.54 -7.30
CA ARG A 50 -3.43 -12.27 -6.01
C ARG A 50 -4.10 -11.51 -4.88
N TYR A 51 -4.16 -10.18 -4.95
CA TYR A 51 -4.57 -9.30 -3.89
C TYR A 51 -5.37 -8.09 -4.41
N GLU A 52 -6.64 -8.00 -4.05
CA GLU A 52 -7.47 -6.82 -4.37
C GLU A 52 -7.29 -5.66 -3.38
N THR A 53 -6.41 -5.82 -2.40
CA THR A 53 -6.24 -4.88 -1.27
C THR A 53 -4.87 -4.22 -1.25
N CYS A 54 -4.77 -3.02 -0.66
CA CYS A 54 -3.49 -2.36 -0.42
C CYS A 54 -2.52 -3.29 0.36
N VAL A 55 -1.22 -3.16 0.09
CA VAL A 55 -0.14 -3.75 0.90
C VAL A 55 0.64 -2.67 1.65
N CYS A 56 1.29 -3.02 2.75
CA CYS A 56 2.10 -2.07 3.51
C CYS A 56 3.35 -1.67 2.73
N SER A 57 3.94 -0.51 3.08
CA SER A 57 5.12 0.02 2.41
C SER A 57 6.29 -0.95 2.41
N THR A 58 6.55 -1.62 3.53
CA THR A 58 7.64 -2.60 3.65
C THR A 58 7.49 -3.77 2.69
N CYS A 59 6.28 -4.36 2.58
CA CYS A 59 6.06 -5.48 1.66
C CYS A 59 6.11 -5.02 0.20
N LEU A 60 5.58 -3.83 -0.11
CA LEU A 60 5.66 -3.29 -1.46
C LEU A 60 7.11 -3.02 -1.87
N ASP A 61 7.89 -2.40 -0.99
CA ASP A 61 9.31 -2.08 -1.23
C ASP A 61 10.10 -3.36 -1.47
N ARG A 62 9.92 -4.40 -0.64
CA ARG A 62 10.51 -5.72 -0.85
C ARG A 62 10.16 -6.35 -2.21
N LEU A 63 8.92 -6.20 -2.67
CA LEU A 63 8.51 -6.71 -3.98
C LEU A 63 9.16 -5.91 -5.12
N ILE A 64 9.21 -4.58 -5.00
CA ILE A 64 9.90 -3.70 -5.95
C ILE A 64 11.39 -4.05 -6.01
N GLU A 65 12.04 -4.23 -4.86
CA GLU A 65 13.44 -4.62 -4.76
C GLU A 65 13.67 -5.96 -5.48
N GLN A 66 12.85 -6.98 -5.21
CA GLN A 66 12.96 -8.30 -5.85
C GLN A 66 12.74 -8.25 -7.36
N ALA A 67 11.82 -7.43 -7.84
CA ALA A 67 11.60 -7.26 -9.28
C ALA A 67 12.70 -6.43 -9.96
N GLY A 68 13.28 -5.45 -9.25
CA GLY A 68 14.36 -4.61 -9.75
C GLY A 68 15.74 -5.29 -9.73
N THR A 69 15.98 -6.21 -8.79
CA THR A 69 17.21 -7.02 -8.76
C THR A 69 17.21 -8.15 -9.80
N GLY A 70 16.10 -8.37 -10.50
CA GLY A 70 16.01 -9.28 -11.64
C GLY A 70 16.63 -8.76 -12.94
N GLU A 71 17.00 -7.48 -13.02
CA GLU A 71 17.79 -6.93 -14.14
C GLU A 71 19.24 -6.66 -13.69
N SER A 72 19.95 -7.73 -13.35
CA SER A 72 21.42 -7.77 -13.31
C SER A 72 21.91 -9.22 -13.28
N ALA A 73 21.80 -9.92 -14.41
CA ALA A 73 22.73 -10.98 -14.85
C ALA A 73 22.48 -11.33 -16.31
#